data_AF-A0A9D5KAP5-F1
#
_entry.id   AF-A0A9D5KAP5-F1
#
_cell.length_a   1.000
_cell.length_b   1.000
_cell.length_c   1.000
_cell.angle_alpha   90.00
_cell.angle_beta   90.00
_cell.angle_gamma   90.00
#
_symmetry.space_group_name_H-M   'P 1'
#
loop_
_entity.id
_entity.type
_entity.pdbx_description
1 polymer ?
#
loop_
_entity_poly.entity_id
_entity_poly.type
_entity_poly.pdbx_seq_one_letter_code
_entity_poly.pdbx_strand_id
1 'polypeptide(L)' 'MEGTTKGYTDVDFKYEKDIEIDGNPGKEFRFTGKQSGTHIEYVSRVYIARDRIYQISITGMKGKIAEKTIKTFFNSFELI' A
#
# COMPACT_ATOMS: atom_id res chain seq x y z
N MET A 1 2.71 -19.17 24.37
CA MET A 1 2.86 -17.74 24.03
C MET A 1 2.26 -17.53 22.66
N GLU A 2 1.00 -17.14 22.60
CA GLU A 2 0.33 -16.78 21.35
C GLU A 2 0.86 -15.42 20.90
N GLY A 3 1.68 -15.41 19.86
CA GLY A 3 2.05 -14.18 19.18
C GLY A 3 0.84 -13.67 18.42
N THR A 4 0.04 -12.80 19.02
CA THR A 4 -0.95 -12.00 18.30
C THR A 4 -0.24 -11.24 17.19
N THR A 5 -0.38 -11.67 15.94
CA THR A 5 -0.20 -10.79 14.80
C THR A 5 -1.20 -9.64 14.98
N LYS A 6 -0.72 -8.49 15.46
CA LYS A 6 -1.51 -7.25 15.54
C LYS A 6 -1.78 -6.77 14.11
N GLY A 7 -2.68 -7.46 13.42
CA GLY A 7 -3.18 -7.12 12.09
C GLY A 7 -4.09 -5.89 12.14
N TYR A 8 -4.55 -5.48 10.97
CA TYR A 8 -5.56 -4.43 10.85
C TYR A 8 -6.92 -4.98 11.29
N THR A 9 -7.65 -4.24 12.11
CA THR A 9 -9.08 -4.48 12.38
C THR A 9 -9.92 -3.45 11.63
N ASP A 10 -11.23 -3.67 11.53
CA ASP A 10 -12.16 -2.75 10.84
C ASP A 10 -11.69 -2.39 9.43
N VAL A 11 -11.18 -3.38 8.69
CA VAL A 11 -10.64 -3.19 7.35
C VAL A 11 -11.77 -2.84 6.39
N ASP A 12 -11.59 -1.72 5.71
CA ASP A 12 -12.49 -1.17 4.72
C ASP A 12 -11.70 -0.93 3.43
N PHE A 13 -11.85 -1.88 2.51
CA PHE A 13 -11.16 -1.91 1.24
C PHE A 13 -11.76 -0.86 0.29
N LYS A 14 -10.92 0.03 -0.24
CA LYS A 14 -11.36 1.17 -1.05
C LYS A 14 -11.31 0.87 -2.53
N TYR A 15 -10.19 0.34 -2.99
CA TYR A 15 -10.04 -0.08 -4.38
C TYR A 15 -8.87 -1.04 -4.55
N GLU A 16 -8.97 -1.78 -5.65
CA GLU A 16 -7.88 -2.48 -6.32
C GLU A 16 -7.89 -2.04 -7.78
N LYS A 17 -6.73 -1.86 -8.39
CA LYS A 17 -6.61 -1.74 -9.83
C LYS A 17 -5.32 -2.39 -10.32
N ASP A 18 -5.38 -2.91 -11.53
CA ASP A 18 -4.19 -3.35 -12.23
C ASP A 18 -3.34 -2.13 -12.62
N ILE A 19 -2.02 -2.28 -12.52
CA ILE A 19 -1.03 -1.29 -12.92
C ILE A 19 0.09 -1.96 -13.69
N GLU A 20 0.82 -1.17 -14.45
CA GLU A 20 2.06 -1.57 -15.09
C GLU A 20 3.15 -0.57 -14.68
N ILE A 21 4.31 -1.08 -14.24
CA ILE A 21 5.47 -0.27 -13.88
C ILE A 21 6.66 -0.79 -14.71
N ASP A 22 7.16 0.05 -15.61
CA ASP A 22 8.28 -0.28 -16.50
C ASP A 22 8.08 -1.61 -17.26
N GLY A 23 6.85 -1.86 -17.76
CA GLY A 23 6.48 -3.10 -18.45
C GLY A 23 6.17 -4.30 -17.55
N ASN A 24 6.25 -4.13 -16.22
CA ASN A 24 6.02 -5.20 -15.25
C ASN A 24 4.60 -5.13 -14.69
N PRO A 25 3.87 -6.26 -14.64
CA PRO A 25 2.51 -6.29 -14.14
C PRO A 25 2.46 -6.12 -12.62
N GLY A 26 1.43 -5.43 -12.14
CA GLY A 26 1.21 -5.23 -10.73
C GLY A 26 -0.21 -4.82 -10.38
N LYS A 27 -0.42 -4.55 -9.10
CA LYS A 27 -1.67 -4.04 -8.53
C LYS A 27 -1.39 -2.85 -7.62
N GLU A 28 -2.24 -1.85 -7.70
CA GLU A 28 -2.35 -0.80 -6.68
C GLU A 28 -3.63 -1.03 -5.89
N PHE A 29 -3.53 -1.00 -4.57
CA PHE A 29 -4.70 -1.12 -3.71
C PHE A 29 -4.63 -0.14 -2.54
N ARG A 30 -5.83 0.18 -2.02
CA ARG A 30 -6.00 1.07 -0.88
C ARG A 30 -7.03 0.50 0.07
N PHE A 31 -6.71 0.52 1.36
CA PHE A 31 -7.67 0.23 2.40
C PHE A 31 -7.51 1.19 3.57
N THR A 32 -8.57 1.33 4.34
CA THR A 32 -8.50 1.92 5.69
C THR A 32 -8.72 0.84 6.72
N GLY A 33 -8.24 1.04 7.93
CA GLY A 33 -8.49 0.12 9.04
C GLY A 33 -8.10 0.75 10.35
N LYS A 34 -8.07 -0.06 11.41
CA LYS A 34 -7.50 0.29 12.69
C LYS A 34 -6.25 -0.54 12.96
N GLN A 35 -5.22 0.12 13.47
CA GLN A 35 -4.03 -0.53 13.98
C GLN A 35 -3.76 0.01 15.38
N SER A 36 -3.75 -0.88 16.39
CA SER A 36 -3.64 -0.50 17.81
C SER A 36 -4.62 0.61 18.22
N GLY A 37 -5.86 0.55 17.73
CA GLY A 37 -6.92 1.52 18.02
C GLY A 37 -6.90 2.81 17.19
N THR A 38 -5.85 3.06 16.39
CA THR A 38 -5.74 4.25 15.53
C THR A 38 -6.26 3.96 14.14
N HIS A 39 -7.11 4.84 13.59
CA HIS A 39 -7.55 4.75 12.20
C HIS A 39 -6.40 5.08 11.26
N ILE A 40 -6.03 4.11 10.44
CA ILE A 40 -4.97 4.22 9.46
C ILE A 40 -5.55 4.13 8.05
N GLU A 41 -4.75 4.62 7.13
CA GLU A 41 -4.91 4.47 5.71
C GLU A 41 -3.64 3.85 5.15
N TYR A 42 -3.82 2.89 4.27
CA TYR A 42 -2.78 2.14 3.62
C TYR A 42 -2.99 2.22 2.11
N VAL A 43 -1.95 2.63 1.39
CA VAL A 43 -1.91 2.57 -0.07
C VAL A 43 -0.65 1.82 -0.46
N SER A 44 -0.76 0.89 -1.41
CA SER A 44 0.40 0.14 -1.88
C SER A 44 0.33 -0.19 -3.35
N ARG A 45 1.51 -0.24 -3.96
CA ARG A 45 1.78 -0.85 -5.27
C ARG A 45 2.58 -2.12 -5.05
N VAL A 46 2.11 -3.22 -5.61
CA VAL A 46 2.82 -4.50 -5.66
C VAL A 46 3.01 -4.87 -7.12
N TYR A 47 4.23 -5.21 -7.53
CA TYR A 47 4.51 -5.62 -8.90
C TYR A 47 5.59 -6.69 -8.94
N ILE A 48 5.57 -7.50 -10.01
CA ILE A 48 6.52 -8.59 -10.21
C ILE A 48 7.48 -8.20 -11.32
N ALA A 49 8.75 -8.08 -10.99
CA ALA A 49 9.80 -7.86 -11.98
C ALA A 49 10.80 -9.00 -11.91
N ARG A 50 10.96 -9.71 -13.05
CA ARG A 50 11.73 -10.95 -13.16
C ARG A 50 11.21 -12.03 -12.17
N ASP A 51 12.01 -12.38 -11.17
CA ASP A 51 11.75 -13.38 -10.14
C ASP A 51 11.48 -12.77 -8.76
N ARG A 52 11.19 -11.46 -8.70
CA ARG A 52 11.03 -10.71 -7.44
C ARG A 52 9.70 -9.99 -7.36
N ILE A 53 9.12 -10.00 -6.16
CA ILE A 53 7.95 -9.19 -5.80
C ILE A 53 8.47 -7.92 -5.12
N TYR A 54 8.07 -6.77 -5.65
CA TYR A 54 8.32 -5.48 -5.04
C TYR A 54 7.01 -4.96 -4.44
N GLN A 55 7.07 -4.50 -3.19
CA GLN A 55 5.94 -3.87 -2.52
C GLN A 55 6.38 -2.51 -2.00
N ILE A 56 5.76 -1.46 -2.54
CA ILE A 56 5.95 -0.10 -2.10
C ILE A 56 4.66 0.31 -1.40
N SER A 57 4.75 0.81 -0.18
CA SER A 57 3.57 1.17 0.60
C SER A 57 3.76 2.47 1.35
N ILE A 58 2.65 3.19 1.50
CA ILE A 58 2.53 4.32 2.40
C ILE A 58 1.45 3.96 3.41
N THR A 59 1.80 4.04 4.69
CA THR A 59 0.87 3.88 5.80
C THR A 59 0.89 5.13 6.66
N GLY A 60 -0.28 5.61 7.05
CA GLY A 60 -0.37 6.75 7.96
C GLY A 60 -1.76 6.89 8.56
N MET A 61 -1.94 7.88 9.42
CA MET A 61 -3.26 8.17 9.97
C MET A 61 -4.23 8.55 8.85
N LYS A 62 -5.47 8.05 8.92
CA LYS A 62 -6.50 8.34 7.92
C LYS A 62 -6.68 9.85 7.73
N GLY A 63 -6.59 10.32 6.49
CA GLY A 63 -6.74 11.74 6.14
C GLY A 63 -5.53 12.63 6.46
N LYS A 64 -4.39 12.05 6.87
CA LYS A 64 -3.13 12.81 7.10
C LYS A 64 -2.14 12.73 5.93
N ILE A 65 -2.40 11.87 4.95
CA ILE A 65 -1.57 11.74 3.77
C ILE A 65 -2.28 12.42 2.60
N ALA A 66 -1.65 13.44 2.02
CA ALA A 66 -2.19 14.11 0.84
C ALA A 66 -2.05 13.22 -0.40
N GLU A 67 -3.08 13.19 -1.24
CA GLU A 67 -3.07 12.46 -2.53
C GLU A 67 -1.87 12.80 -3.41
N LYS A 68 -1.47 14.07 -3.45
CA LYS A 68 -0.30 14.51 -4.20
C LYS A 68 0.97 13.83 -3.69
N THR A 69 1.15 13.74 -2.38
CA THR A 69 2.29 13.08 -1.76
C THR A 69 2.33 11.59 -2.11
N ILE A 70 1.18 10.91 -2.09
CA ILE A 70 1.07 9.49 -2.47
C ILE A 70 1.56 9.28 -3.91
N LYS A 71 1.03 10.08 -4.84
CA LYS A 71 1.40 9.99 -6.26
C LYS A 71 2.87 10.32 -6.49
N THR A 72 3.38 11.39 -5.90
CA THR A 72 4.79 11.79 -6.04
C THR A 72 5.73 10.73 -5.48
N PHE A 73 5.43 10.17 -4.31
CA PHE A 73 6.25 9.11 -3.71
C PHE A 73 6.28 7.85 -4.57
N PHE A 74 5.13 7.34 -5.01
CA PHE A 74 5.16 6.12 -5.82
C PHE A 74 5.83 6.32 -7.18
N ASN A 75 5.76 7.52 -7.75
CA ASN A 75 6.40 7.83 -9.02
C ASN A 75 7.88 8.20 -8.88
N SER A 76 8.44 8.24 -7.66
CA SER A 76 9.88 8.48 -7.45
C SER A 76 10.70 7.20 -7.41
N PHE A 77 10.07 6.03 -7.52
CA PHE A 77 10.77 4.75 -7.60
C PHE A 77 10.95 4.35 -9.06
N GLU A 78 12.19 4.04 -9.42
CA GLU A 78 12.57 3.47 -10.71
C GLU A 78 13.27 2.14 -10.43
N LEU A 79 12.98 1.12 -11.24
CA LEU A 79 13.69 -0.15 -11.16
C LEU A 79 15.01 -0.02 -11.94
N ILE A 80 16.14 -0.12 -11.24
CA ILE A 80 17.49 -0.10 -11.84
C ILE A 80 17.88 -1.51 -12.32
#